data_AF-H8Z6U0-F1
#
_entry.id   AF-H8Z6U0-F1
#
_cell.length_a   1.000
_cell.length_b   1.000
_cell.length_c   1.000
_cell.angle_alpha   90.00
_cell.angle_beta   90.00
_cell.angle_gamma   90.00
#
_symmetry.space_group_name_H-M   'P 1'
#
loop_
_entity.id
_entity.type
_entity.pdbx_description
1 polymer ?
#
loop_
_entity_poly.entity_id
_entity_poly.type
_entity_poly.pdbx_seq_one_letter_code
_entity_poly.pdbx_strand_id
1 'polypeptide(L)'
;MLTFSLQEAAEATRRIRPGGDLGRTWHDLKLVMRDLAELPAREPLAVLCHAHESYPATSYGTALAKLTDQLIRLRDEIALIGDSMRLEHAAERSSMSFKIKAAFRRQDEIRTELDRIEHQSRCGQAGINDRRRVLRDAGVSVSEIERVLPGVSTDELDRQRARLIEERNRIRAFLHSYDDTEWDEAA
;
A
#
# COMPACT_ATOMS: atom_id res chain seq x y z
N MET A 1 9.45 -15.30 -11.64
CA MET A 1 8.80 -14.12 -12.22
C MET A 1 7.62 -13.81 -11.31
N LEU A 2 7.73 -12.80 -10.44
CA LEU A 2 6.72 -12.51 -9.40
C LEU A 2 5.75 -11.47 -9.96
N THR A 3 4.51 -11.90 -10.23
CA THR A 3 3.43 -11.08 -10.78
C THR A 3 2.74 -10.32 -9.66
N PHE A 4 2.75 -9.00 -9.74
CA PHE A 4 1.99 -8.12 -8.86
C PHE A 4 0.49 -8.39 -9.02
N SER A 5 -0.21 -8.65 -7.90
CA SER A 5 -1.66 -8.79 -7.85
C SER A 5 -2.28 -7.61 -7.10
N LEU A 6 -3.19 -6.88 -7.76
CA LEU A 6 -3.98 -5.80 -7.18
C LEU A 6 -4.89 -6.28 -6.04
N GLN A 7 -5.29 -7.56 -6.08
CA GLN A 7 -6.14 -8.17 -5.08
C GLN A 7 -5.38 -8.39 -3.76
N GLU A 8 -4.12 -8.81 -3.83
CA GLU A 8 -3.23 -8.95 -2.66
C GLU A 8 -2.85 -7.60 -2.03
N ALA A 9 -2.80 -6.53 -2.85
CA ALA A 9 -2.57 -5.18 -2.34
C ALA A 9 -3.77 -4.64 -1.55
N ALA A 10 -5.00 -4.91 -1.99
CA ALA A 10 -6.23 -4.51 -1.32
C ALA A 10 -6.50 -5.30 -0.02
N GLU A 11 -6.09 -6.57 0.04
CA GLU A 11 -6.17 -7.38 1.27
C GLU A 11 -5.18 -6.91 2.34
N ALA A 12 -3.96 -6.53 1.96
CA ALA A 12 -2.97 -5.99 2.87
C ALA A 12 -3.46 -4.68 3.54
N THR A 13 -4.13 -3.80 2.79
CA THR A 13 -4.65 -2.52 3.31
C THR A 13 -5.78 -2.69 4.33
N ARG A 14 -6.56 -3.79 4.27
CA ARG A 14 -7.64 -4.04 5.24
C ARG A 14 -7.13 -4.51 6.60
N ARG A 15 -5.99 -5.21 6.66
CA ARG A 15 -5.39 -5.70 7.92
C ARG A 15 -4.78 -4.58 8.77
N ILE A 16 -4.44 -3.46 8.14
CA ILE A 16 -3.79 -2.30 8.78
C ILE A 16 -4.81 -1.43 9.57
N ARG A 17 -6.12 -1.72 9.54
CA ARG A 17 -7.09 -0.93 10.32
C ARG A 17 -6.93 -1.16 11.84
N PRO A 18 -6.79 -0.10 12.64
CA PRO A 18 -6.81 -0.20 14.10
C PRO A 18 -8.22 -0.61 14.54
N GLY A 19 -8.38 -1.86 14.96
CA GLY A 19 -9.69 -2.43 15.32
C GLY A 19 -9.76 -3.95 15.46
N GLY A 20 -8.68 -4.69 15.15
CA GLY A 20 -8.55 -6.10 15.53
C GLY A 20 -8.30 -6.29 17.04
N ASP A 21 -8.06 -7.53 17.49
CA ASP A 21 -7.79 -7.90 18.90
C ASP A 21 -6.78 -6.98 19.61
N LEU A 22 -5.80 -6.46 18.86
CA LEU A 22 -4.79 -5.50 19.31
C LEU A 22 -5.36 -4.15 19.80
N GLY A 23 -6.46 -3.69 19.22
CA GLY A 23 -7.16 -2.47 19.66
C GLY A 23 -7.78 -2.62 21.04
N ARG A 24 -8.16 -3.85 21.43
CA ARG A 24 -8.65 -4.16 22.78
C ARG A 24 -7.50 -4.23 23.77
N THR A 25 -6.41 -4.91 23.44
CA THR A 25 -5.22 -4.98 24.33
C THR A 25 -4.64 -3.60 24.61
N TRP A 26 -4.59 -2.70 23.61
CA TRP A 26 -4.15 -1.32 23.80
C TRP A 26 -5.13 -0.47 24.62
N HIS A 27 -6.43 -0.73 24.49
CA HIS A 27 -7.47 -0.08 25.30
C HIS A 27 -7.38 -0.52 26.77
N ASP A 28 -7.21 -1.82 27.01
CA ASP A 28 -7.02 -2.39 28.35
C ASP A 28 -5.74 -1.85 28.99
N LEU A 29 -4.66 -1.70 28.20
CA LEU A 29 -3.43 -1.06 28.66
C LEU A 29 -3.64 0.42 29.03
N LYS A 30 -4.36 1.18 28.21
CA LYS A 30 -4.67 2.59 28.51
C LYS A 30 -5.52 2.72 29.77
N LEU A 31 -6.44 1.78 30.03
CA LEU A 31 -7.22 1.74 31.26
C LEU A 31 -6.32 1.43 32.46
N VAL A 32 -5.46 0.41 32.39
CA VAL A 32 -4.53 0.07 33.48
C VAL A 32 -3.52 1.19 33.74
N MET A 33 -2.95 1.79 32.69
CA MET A 33 -2.03 2.93 32.83
C MET A 33 -2.74 4.18 33.35
N ARG A 34 -4.02 4.38 33.01
CA ARG A 34 -4.85 5.46 33.55
C ARG A 34 -5.15 5.22 35.02
N ASP A 35 -5.53 4.01 35.41
CA ASP A 35 -5.78 3.64 36.81
C ASP A 35 -4.49 3.80 37.64
N LEU A 36 -3.33 3.48 37.07
CA LEU A 36 -2.01 3.70 37.68
C LEU A 36 -1.55 5.16 37.69
N ALA A 37 -1.99 5.98 36.72
CA ALA A 37 -1.70 7.41 36.66
C ALA A 37 -2.66 8.23 37.53
N GLU A 38 -3.86 7.71 37.80
CA GLU A 38 -4.84 8.21 38.75
C GLU A 38 -4.51 7.80 40.20
N LEU A 39 -3.59 6.85 40.42
CA LEU A 39 -2.94 6.68 41.72
C LEU A 39 -2.24 8.01 42.05
N PRO A 40 -2.67 8.72 43.11
CA PRO A 40 -2.17 10.05 43.40
C PRO A 40 -0.65 10.01 43.47
N ALA A 41 -0.01 10.69 42.53
CA ALA A 41 1.41 10.89 42.52
C ALA A 41 1.84 11.52 43.86
N ARG A 42 2.29 10.69 44.81
CA ARG A 42 3.46 10.87 45.70
C ARG A 42 3.44 10.16 47.05
N GLU A 43 2.43 9.41 47.46
CA GLU A 43 2.49 8.73 48.77
C GLU A 43 2.63 7.20 48.67
N PRO A 44 3.74 6.61 49.17
CA PRO A 44 3.92 5.16 49.28
C PRO A 44 2.76 4.44 49.99
N LEU A 45 2.07 5.15 50.89
CA LEU A 45 0.87 4.68 51.58
C LEU A 45 -0.30 4.44 50.62
N ALA A 46 -0.52 5.32 49.62
CA ALA A 46 -1.60 5.14 48.64
C ALA A 46 -1.38 3.89 47.78
N VAL A 47 -0.12 3.62 47.39
CA VAL A 47 0.25 2.40 46.65
C VAL A 47 0.06 1.15 47.50
N LEU A 48 0.43 1.20 48.79
CA LEU A 48 0.21 0.10 49.73
C LEU A 48 -1.28 -0.17 49.98
N CYS A 49 -2.09 0.88 50.13
CA CYS A 49 -3.54 0.77 50.26
C CYS A 49 -4.17 0.15 49.02
N HIS A 50 -3.82 0.64 47.82
CA HIS A 50 -4.32 0.08 46.56
C HIS A 50 -3.90 -1.39 46.34
N ALA A 51 -2.64 -1.72 46.67
CA ALA A 51 -2.17 -3.10 46.61
C ALA A 51 -2.99 -4.00 47.56
N HIS A 52 -3.27 -3.53 48.78
CA HIS A 52 -4.07 -4.29 49.74
C HIS A 52 -5.55 -4.38 49.35
N GLU A 53 -6.14 -3.34 48.76
CA GLU A 53 -7.50 -3.38 48.19
C GLU A 53 -7.61 -4.41 47.06
N SER A 54 -6.57 -4.53 46.23
CA SER A 54 -6.48 -5.52 45.15
C SER A 54 -6.21 -6.93 45.67
N TYR A 55 -5.59 -7.06 46.85
CA TYR A 55 -5.23 -8.34 47.49
C TYR A 55 -5.58 -8.38 48.99
N PRO A 56 -6.88 -8.30 49.35
CA PRO A 56 -7.32 -8.05 50.72
C PRO A 56 -7.04 -9.21 51.69
N ALA A 57 -6.87 -10.42 51.17
CA ALA A 57 -6.55 -11.62 51.95
C ALA A 57 -5.06 -11.76 52.33
N THR A 58 -4.21 -10.78 51.98
CA THR A 58 -2.75 -10.88 52.17
C THR A 58 -2.17 -9.70 52.94
N SER A 59 -1.00 -9.91 53.55
CA SER A 59 -0.28 -8.84 54.24
C SER A 59 0.10 -7.73 53.25
N TYR A 60 0.18 -6.48 53.72
CA TYR A 60 0.54 -5.32 52.88
C TYR A 60 1.82 -5.53 52.06
N GLY A 61 2.86 -6.13 52.64
CA GLY A 61 4.10 -6.43 51.92
C GLY A 61 3.92 -7.50 50.83
N THR A 62 3.11 -8.53 51.09
CA THR A 62 2.78 -9.57 50.09
C THR A 62 1.88 -9.02 48.98
N ALA A 63 0.92 -8.16 49.32
CA ALA A 63 0.05 -7.48 48.38
C ALA A 63 0.85 -6.58 47.42
N LEU A 64 1.79 -5.80 47.96
CA LEU A 64 2.67 -4.94 47.17
C LEU A 64 3.60 -5.76 46.25
N ALA A 65 4.15 -6.87 46.75
CA ALA A 65 4.98 -7.77 45.94
C ALA A 65 4.18 -8.35 44.76
N LYS A 66 2.94 -8.82 45.00
CA LYS A 66 2.06 -9.33 43.93
C LYS A 66 1.71 -8.28 42.89
N LEU A 67 1.40 -7.06 43.33
CA LEU A 67 1.14 -5.94 42.43
C LEU A 67 2.38 -5.61 41.58
N THR A 68 3.57 -5.60 42.19
CA THR A 68 4.83 -5.34 41.48
C THR A 68 5.12 -6.42 40.44
N ASP A 69 4.95 -7.69 40.78
CA ASP A 69 5.13 -8.81 39.84
C ASP A 69 4.18 -8.72 38.65
N GLN A 70 2.93 -8.31 38.88
CA GLN A 70 1.97 -8.07 37.79
C GLN A 70 2.39 -6.91 36.89
N LEU A 71 2.88 -5.81 37.45
CA LEU A 71 3.35 -4.67 36.67
C LEU A 71 4.59 -5.02 35.83
N ILE A 72 5.50 -5.83 36.39
CA ILE A 72 6.67 -6.34 35.64
C ILE A 72 6.19 -7.22 34.48
N ARG A 73 5.27 -8.16 34.72
CA ARG A 73 4.73 -9.03 33.66
C ARG A 73 4.03 -8.23 32.56
N LEU A 74 3.19 -7.26 32.95
CA LEU A 74 2.50 -6.38 32.00
C LEU A 74 3.51 -5.58 31.16
N ARG A 75 4.55 -5.02 31.78
CA ARG A 75 5.61 -4.31 31.05
C ARG A 75 6.30 -5.22 30.04
N ASP A 76 6.63 -6.44 30.43
CA ASP A 76 7.33 -7.39 29.57
C ASP A 76 6.42 -7.87 28.41
N GLU A 77 5.11 -8.04 28.64
CA GLU A 77 4.13 -8.31 27.59
C GLU A 77 3.98 -7.16 26.60
N ILE A 78 3.96 -5.91 27.09
CA ILE A 78 3.93 -4.72 26.22
C ILE A 78 5.17 -4.63 25.36
N ALA A 79 6.35 -4.91 25.94
CA ALA A 79 7.61 -4.91 25.20
C ALA A 79 7.57 -5.97 24.08
N LEU A 80 7.09 -7.18 24.38
CA LEU A 80 6.95 -8.26 23.40
C LEU A 80 5.98 -7.89 22.27
N ILE A 81 4.81 -7.34 22.61
CA ILE A 81 3.82 -6.88 21.62
C ILE A 81 4.39 -5.75 20.77
N GLY A 82 5.05 -4.77 21.40
CA GLY A 82 5.69 -3.65 20.71
C GLY A 82 6.77 -4.09 19.73
N ASP A 83 7.61 -5.07 20.11
CA ASP A 83 8.59 -5.65 19.21
C ASP A 83 7.94 -6.43 18.05
N SER A 84 6.87 -7.19 18.32
CA SER A 84 6.11 -7.88 17.27
C SER A 84 5.50 -6.90 16.27
N MET A 85 4.85 -5.83 16.75
CA MET A 85 4.27 -4.79 15.90
C MET A 85 5.34 -4.06 15.08
N ARG A 86 6.50 -3.77 15.68
CA ARG A 86 7.62 -3.15 14.95
C ARG A 86 8.13 -4.05 13.84
N LEU A 87 8.25 -5.35 14.09
CA LEU A 87 8.67 -6.34 13.08
C LEU A 87 7.63 -6.49 11.96
N GLU A 88 6.34 -6.55 12.30
CA GLU A 88 5.24 -6.61 11.34
C GLU A 88 5.21 -5.35 10.46
N HIS A 89 5.25 -4.16 11.04
CA HIS A 89 5.30 -2.91 10.29
C HIS A 89 6.57 -2.78 9.43
N ALA A 90 7.72 -3.25 9.90
CA ALA A 90 8.94 -3.28 9.09
C ALA A 90 8.81 -4.23 7.90
N ALA A 91 8.22 -5.41 8.10
CA ALA A 91 7.95 -6.38 7.04
C ALA A 91 6.94 -5.82 6.00
N GLU A 92 5.89 -5.15 6.47
CA GLU A 92 4.90 -4.49 5.63
C GLU A 92 5.52 -3.35 4.81
N ARG A 93 6.32 -2.46 5.45
CA ARG A 93 7.06 -1.39 4.75
C ARG A 93 8.00 -1.97 3.68
N SER A 94 8.72 -3.05 4.00
CA SER A 94 9.60 -3.72 3.05
C SER A 94 8.83 -4.30 1.85
N SER A 95 7.72 -4.98 2.12
CA SER A 95 6.82 -5.54 1.09
C SER A 95 6.22 -4.46 0.19
N MET A 96 5.76 -3.35 0.79
CA MET A 96 5.17 -2.22 0.04
C MET A 96 6.23 -1.48 -0.78
N SER A 97 7.44 -1.29 -0.25
CA SER A 97 8.56 -0.68 -0.99
C SER A 97 8.85 -1.44 -2.29
N PHE A 98 8.81 -2.78 -2.26
CA PHE A 98 8.96 -3.60 -3.45
C PHE A 98 7.82 -3.40 -4.45
N LYS A 99 6.57 -3.37 -3.98
CA LYS A 99 5.38 -3.15 -4.83
C LYS A 99 5.39 -1.78 -5.49
N ILE A 100 5.79 -0.73 -4.76
CA ILE A 100 5.92 0.64 -5.29
C ILE A 100 6.99 0.70 -6.38
N LYS A 101 8.17 0.12 -6.14
CA LYS A 101 9.24 0.06 -7.16
C LYS A 101 8.79 -0.70 -8.41
N ALA A 102 8.07 -1.80 -8.25
CA ALA A 102 7.52 -2.57 -9.37
C ALA A 102 6.47 -1.75 -10.15
N ALA A 103 5.62 -0.99 -9.45
CA ALA A 103 4.62 -0.12 -10.06
C ALA A 103 5.27 1.00 -10.91
N PHE A 104 6.28 1.69 -10.39
CA PHE A 104 7.04 2.69 -11.16
C PHE A 104 7.70 2.09 -12.40
N ARG A 105 8.36 0.94 -12.25
CA ARG A 105 8.97 0.24 -13.38
C ARG A 105 7.95 -0.11 -14.46
N ARG A 106 6.79 -0.64 -14.06
CA ARG A 106 5.72 -0.97 -15.02
C ARG A 106 5.16 0.28 -15.70
N GLN A 107 5.09 1.40 -14.99
CA GLN A 107 4.68 2.68 -15.58
C GLN A 107 5.65 3.16 -16.68
N ASP A 108 6.96 2.99 -16.47
CA ASP A 108 7.98 3.32 -17.48
C ASP A 108 7.95 2.35 -18.69
N GLU A 109 7.70 1.07 -18.44
CA GLU A 109 7.49 0.07 -19.50
C GLU A 109 6.26 0.42 -20.35
N ILE A 110 5.13 0.74 -19.72
CA ILE A 110 3.91 1.19 -20.43
C ILE A 110 4.18 2.44 -21.27
N ARG A 111 4.95 3.41 -20.75
CA ARG A 111 5.32 4.60 -21.52
C ARG A 111 6.10 4.23 -22.79
N THR A 112 7.08 3.35 -22.65
CA THR A 112 7.90 2.87 -23.78
C THR A 112 7.05 2.12 -24.81
N GLU A 113 6.12 1.29 -24.36
CA GLU A 113 5.18 0.56 -25.23
C GLU A 113 4.24 1.52 -25.99
N LEU A 114 3.74 2.56 -25.32
CA LEU A 114 2.91 3.59 -25.96
C LEU A 114 3.69 4.37 -27.03
N ASP A 115 4.93 4.78 -26.73
CA ASP A 115 5.80 5.47 -27.69
C ASP A 115 6.07 4.59 -28.93
N ARG A 116 6.26 3.28 -28.72
CA ARG A 116 6.43 2.30 -29.80
C ARG A 116 5.18 2.17 -30.66
N ILE A 117 4.00 2.08 -30.05
CA ILE A 117 2.71 2.01 -30.80
C ILE A 117 2.53 3.28 -31.64
N GLU A 118 2.82 4.45 -31.07
CA GLU A 118 2.72 5.72 -31.79
C GLU A 118 3.70 5.79 -32.97
N HIS A 119 4.94 5.30 -32.77
CA HIS A 119 5.91 5.21 -33.85
C HIS A 119 5.47 4.24 -34.96
N GLN A 120 4.97 3.06 -34.61
CA GLN A 120 4.46 2.07 -35.56
C GLN A 120 3.29 2.63 -36.39
N SER A 121 2.35 3.33 -35.74
CA SER A 121 1.24 4.00 -36.41
C SER A 121 1.73 5.05 -37.40
N ARG A 122 2.66 5.93 -36.99
CA ARG A 122 3.25 6.97 -37.85
C ARG A 122 4.00 6.38 -39.05
N CYS A 123 4.85 5.38 -38.83
CA CYS A 123 5.61 4.74 -39.89
C CYS A 123 4.72 3.97 -40.88
N GLY A 124 3.69 3.28 -40.37
CA GLY A 124 2.69 2.61 -41.21
C GLY A 124 1.96 3.60 -42.11
N GLN A 125 1.49 4.71 -41.54
CA GLN A 125 0.78 5.74 -42.29
C GLN A 125 1.69 6.44 -43.31
N ALA A 126 2.92 6.78 -42.92
CA ALA A 126 3.91 7.37 -43.83
C ALA A 126 4.23 6.44 -45.00
N GLY A 127 4.44 5.15 -44.74
CA GLY A 127 4.71 4.15 -45.78
C GLY A 127 3.56 3.97 -46.77
N ILE A 128 2.30 3.97 -46.31
CA ILE A 128 1.14 3.95 -47.21
C ILE A 128 1.04 5.25 -48.01
N ASN A 129 1.21 6.40 -47.37
CA ASN A 129 1.15 7.70 -48.05
C ASN A 129 2.22 7.82 -49.13
N ASP A 130 3.44 7.34 -48.86
CA ASP A 130 4.54 7.32 -49.84
C ASP A 130 4.23 6.40 -51.02
N ARG A 131 3.70 5.18 -50.77
CA ARG A 131 3.29 4.28 -51.86
C ARG A 131 2.15 4.86 -52.69
N ARG A 132 1.17 5.51 -52.04
CA ARG A 132 0.08 6.21 -52.73
C ARG A 132 0.59 7.37 -53.57
N ARG A 133 1.59 8.12 -53.08
CA ARG A 133 2.27 9.18 -53.86
C ARG A 133 2.95 8.59 -55.10
N VAL A 134 3.76 7.55 -54.94
CA VAL A 134 4.46 6.89 -56.06
C VAL A 134 3.48 6.39 -57.13
N LEU A 135 2.37 5.76 -56.73
CA LEU A 135 1.36 5.30 -57.70
C LEU A 135 0.65 6.46 -58.40
N ARG A 136 0.39 7.56 -57.70
CA ARG A 136 -0.21 8.76 -58.29
C ARG A 136 0.74 9.40 -59.31
N ASP A 137 2.02 9.49 -58.98
CA ASP A 137 3.05 10.03 -59.87
C ASP A 137 3.24 9.14 -61.12
N ALA A 138 2.97 7.84 -61.01
CA ALA A 138 2.93 6.90 -62.13
C ALA A 138 1.63 6.95 -62.97
N GLY A 139 0.69 7.86 -62.64
CA GLY A 139 -0.55 8.06 -63.39
C GLY A 139 -1.69 7.08 -63.05
N VAL A 140 -1.58 6.32 -61.96
CA VAL A 140 -2.67 5.42 -61.50
C VAL A 140 -3.83 6.25 -60.96
N SER A 141 -5.05 5.88 -61.33
CA SER A 141 -6.27 6.55 -60.86
C SER A 141 -6.43 6.42 -59.34
N VAL A 142 -6.98 7.45 -58.67
CA VAL A 142 -7.22 7.43 -57.22
C VAL A 142 -8.07 6.22 -56.80
N SER A 143 -9.09 5.87 -57.60
CA SER A 143 -9.94 4.70 -57.36
C SER A 143 -9.18 3.37 -57.40
N GLU A 144 -8.19 3.22 -58.29
CA GLU A 144 -7.34 2.02 -58.30
C GLU A 144 -6.34 2.01 -57.15
N ILE A 145 -5.78 3.17 -56.79
CA ILE A 145 -4.89 3.29 -55.63
C ILE A 145 -5.62 2.87 -54.36
N GLU A 146 -6.85 3.34 -54.15
CA GLU A 146 -7.66 2.97 -52.97
C GLU A 146 -8.03 1.49 -52.96
N ARG A 147 -8.26 0.88 -54.14
CA ARG A 147 -8.52 -0.55 -54.27
C ARG A 147 -7.30 -1.42 -53.93
N VAL A 148 -6.09 -1.00 -54.32
CA VAL A 148 -4.85 -1.79 -54.17
C VAL A 148 -4.12 -1.50 -52.85
N LEU A 149 -4.22 -0.27 -52.34
CA LEU A 149 -3.63 0.17 -51.07
C LEU A 149 -4.70 0.84 -50.20
N PRO A 150 -5.62 0.05 -49.61
CA PRO A 150 -6.51 0.55 -48.58
C PRO A 150 -5.69 1.09 -47.39
N GLY A 151 -6.31 1.94 -46.57
CA GLY A 151 -5.63 2.53 -45.40
C GLY A 151 -5.11 1.45 -44.43
N VAL A 152 -4.12 1.80 -43.60
CA VAL A 152 -3.68 0.90 -42.53
C VAL A 152 -4.84 0.76 -41.53
N SER A 153 -5.29 -0.47 -41.25
CA SER A 153 -6.17 -0.69 -40.10
C SER A 153 -5.36 -0.49 -38.82
N THR A 154 -5.79 0.46 -37.99
CA THR A 154 -5.16 0.76 -36.68
C THR A 154 -5.89 0.10 -35.52
N ASP A 155 -6.96 -0.65 -35.77
CA ASP A 155 -7.88 -1.15 -34.73
C ASP A 155 -7.21 -2.01 -33.66
N GLU A 156 -6.18 -2.79 -34.03
CA GLU A 156 -5.39 -3.57 -33.07
C GLU A 156 -4.47 -2.67 -32.24
N LEU A 157 -3.80 -1.70 -32.87
CA LEU A 157 -2.93 -0.73 -32.19
C LEU A 157 -3.74 0.16 -31.23
N ASP A 158 -4.95 0.55 -31.63
CA ASP A 158 -5.86 1.35 -30.81
C ASP A 158 -6.39 0.56 -29.62
N ARG A 159 -6.73 -0.72 -29.80
CA ARG A 159 -7.10 -1.62 -28.69
C ARG A 159 -5.95 -1.84 -27.72
N GLN A 160 -4.73 -2.02 -28.21
CA GLN A 160 -3.54 -2.14 -27.36
C GLN A 160 -3.27 -0.85 -26.58
N ARG A 161 -3.33 0.30 -27.25
CA ARG A 161 -3.19 1.62 -26.63
C ARG A 161 -4.22 1.84 -25.52
N ALA A 162 -5.50 1.50 -25.76
CA ALA A 162 -6.56 1.65 -24.77
C ALA A 162 -6.30 0.80 -23.51
N ARG A 163 -5.89 -0.47 -23.67
CA ARG A 163 -5.54 -1.35 -22.54
C ARG A 163 -4.38 -0.80 -21.72
N LEU A 164 -3.33 -0.30 -22.38
CA LEU A 164 -2.17 0.28 -21.70
C LEU A 164 -2.50 1.57 -20.94
N ILE A 165 -3.37 2.42 -21.50
CA ILE A 165 -3.86 3.62 -20.81
C ILE A 165 -4.66 3.24 -19.56
N GLU A 166 -5.52 2.24 -19.67
CA GLU A 166 -6.30 1.74 -18.53
C GLU A 166 -5.39 1.18 -17.42
N GLU A 167 -4.41 0.36 -17.78
CA GLU A 167 -3.41 -0.18 -16.85
C GLU A 167 -2.64 0.96 -16.15
N ARG A 168 -2.18 1.97 -16.91
CA ARG A 168 -1.50 3.15 -16.37
C ARG A 168 -2.37 3.91 -15.37
N ASN A 169 -3.65 4.07 -15.66
CA ASN A 169 -4.58 4.77 -14.76
C ASN A 169 -4.79 3.99 -13.45
N ARG A 170 -4.85 2.65 -13.51
CA ARG A 170 -4.92 1.80 -12.30
C ARG A 170 -3.64 1.90 -11.46
N ILE A 171 -2.46 1.89 -12.10
CA ILE A 171 -1.17 2.07 -11.41
C ILE A 171 -1.11 3.45 -10.74
N ARG A 172 -1.55 4.50 -11.43
CA ARG A 172 -1.60 5.86 -10.85
C ARG A 172 -2.52 5.93 -9.64
N ALA A 173 -3.70 5.30 -9.71
CA ALA A 173 -4.62 5.25 -8.57
C ALA A 173 -4.01 4.50 -7.37
N PHE A 174 -3.28 3.39 -7.62
CA PHE A 174 -2.53 2.68 -6.58
C PHE A 174 -1.47 3.57 -5.92
N LEU A 175 -0.66 4.28 -6.72
CA LEU A 175 0.37 5.18 -6.19
C LEU A 175 -0.24 6.36 -5.40
N HIS A 176 -1.31 6.98 -5.89
CA HIS A 176 -2.01 8.04 -5.15
C HIS A 176 -2.65 7.57 -3.85
N SER A 177 -3.22 6.36 -3.82
CA SER A 177 -3.78 5.80 -2.59
C SER A 177 -2.73 5.58 -1.49
N TYR A 178 -1.45 5.63 -1.83
CA TYR A 178 -0.35 5.57 -0.89
C TYR A 178 0.12 6.97 -0.45
N ASP A 179 0.21 7.93 -1.37
CA ASP A 179 0.55 9.33 -1.04
C ASP A 179 -0.51 10.01 -0.15
N ASP A 180 -1.81 9.72 -0.33
CA ASP A 180 -2.89 10.27 0.52
C ASP A 180 -2.93 9.63 1.92
N THR A 181 -2.19 8.54 2.14
CA THR A 181 -1.84 8.09 3.50
C THR A 181 -0.64 8.91 3.97
N GLU A 182 -0.85 10.21 4.20
CA GLU A 182 -0.03 10.92 5.17
C GLU A 182 -0.20 10.17 6.49
N TRP A 183 0.81 9.36 6.81
CA TRP A 183 0.99 8.85 8.16
C TRP A 183 1.18 10.12 8.99
N ASP A 184 0.17 10.49 9.76
CA ASP A 184 0.26 11.54 10.78
C ASP A 184 1.43 11.17 11.72
N GLU A 185 2.65 11.53 11.33
CA GLU A 185 3.84 11.56 12.15
C GLU A 185 3.74 12.78 13.09
N ALA A 186 2.67 12.88 13.88
CA ALA A 186 2.54 13.80 15.01
C ALA A 186 1.23 13.58 15.78
N ALA A 187 1.25 12.72 16.80
CA ALA A 187 0.49 12.91 18.05
C ALA A 187 1.01 11.98 19.15
#